data_AF-A0A2D0IPH0-F1
#
_entry.id   AF-A0A2D0IPH0-F1
#
_cell.length_a   1.000
_cell.length_b   1.000
_cell.length_c   1.000
_cell.angle_alpha   90.00
_cell.angle_beta   90.00
_cell.angle_gamma   90.00
#
_symmetry.space_group_name_H-M   'P 1'
#
loop_
_entity.id
_entity.type
_entity.pdbx_description
1 polymer ?
#
loop_
_entity_poly.entity_id
_entity_poly.type
_entity_poly.pdbx_seq_one_letter_code
_entity_poly.pdbx_strand_id
1 'polypeptide(L)'
;MKFKKAFSWRSDDMPETTEAVVYVSRCGSVVKAGSYRLWNKKNQSYSVRKERIYRQSTNRGKDAKSENTRYGKYQHVCIRDRSYQVHRLVALAWIPNPDNKPQVNHINGMKSDNRVENLEWVTNLENRRHSGEKLFRNIPHGEQVGTAKLTAKDVIEIRERLKTPYKGLCRDLAAEFGVVASTITWIKQGEVWKHV
;
A
#
# COMPACT_ATOMS: atom_id res chain seq x y z
N MET A 1 1.05 -11.00 -26.92
CA MET A 1 1.14 -10.22 -25.65
C MET A 1 2.14 -9.09 -25.85
N LYS A 2 1.75 -7.81 -25.68
CA LYS A 2 2.65 -6.67 -25.89
C LYS A 2 3.51 -6.43 -24.65
N PHE A 3 4.78 -6.06 -24.85
CA PHE A 3 5.74 -5.73 -23.80
C PHE A 3 6.28 -4.32 -24.01
N LYS A 4 6.57 -3.61 -22.91
CA LYS A 4 7.18 -2.28 -22.94
C LYS A 4 8.33 -2.19 -21.93
N LYS A 5 9.35 -1.40 -22.27
CA LYS A 5 10.52 -1.17 -21.42
C LYS A 5 10.05 -0.55 -20.10
N ALA A 6 10.37 -1.22 -18.98
CA ALA A 6 10.11 -0.71 -17.64
C ALA A 6 11.29 0.13 -17.14
N PHE A 7 12.51 -0.40 -17.26
CA PHE A 7 13.74 0.31 -16.96
C PHE A 7 14.94 -0.37 -17.64
N SER A 8 16.08 0.31 -17.65
CA SER A 8 17.37 -0.24 -18.06
C SER A 8 18.49 0.30 -17.20
N TRP A 9 19.66 -0.33 -17.29
CA TRP A 9 20.89 0.16 -16.68
C TRP A 9 22.10 -0.28 -17.49
N ARG A 10 23.19 0.47 -17.37
CA ARG A 10 24.53 0.03 -17.74
C ARG A 10 25.27 -0.45 -16.49
N SER A 11 26.18 -1.40 -16.64
CA SER A 11 27.04 -1.86 -15.55
C SER A 11 28.18 -0.90 -15.26
N ASP A 12 28.62 -0.17 -16.28
CA ASP A 12 29.78 0.69 -16.31
C ASP A 12 29.72 1.60 -17.56
N ASP A 13 30.61 2.59 -17.61
CA ASP A 13 30.68 3.59 -18.68
C ASP A 13 31.62 3.17 -19.83
N MET A 14 32.01 1.90 -19.91
CA MET A 14 32.95 1.47 -20.95
C MET A 14 32.31 1.55 -22.35
N PRO A 15 33.09 1.87 -23.39
CA PRO A 15 32.55 2.19 -24.72
C PRO A 15 31.63 1.12 -25.31
N GLU A 16 31.95 -0.17 -25.11
CA GLU A 16 31.19 -1.27 -25.71
C GLU A 16 30.24 -1.98 -24.73
N THR A 17 30.11 -1.48 -23.51
CA THR A 17 29.13 -1.99 -22.54
C THR A 17 27.72 -1.60 -22.94
N THR A 18 26.82 -2.57 -23.10
CA THR A 18 25.43 -2.31 -23.51
C THR A 18 24.47 -2.35 -22.34
N GLU A 19 23.30 -1.72 -22.50
CA GLU A 19 22.27 -1.70 -21.48
C GLU A 19 21.61 -3.07 -21.29
N ALA A 20 21.44 -3.48 -20.04
CA ALA A 20 20.48 -4.51 -19.68
C ALA A 20 19.09 -3.84 -19.56
N VAL A 21 18.11 -4.40 -20.26
CA VAL A 21 16.76 -3.82 -20.33
C VAL A 21 15.74 -4.84 -19.80
N VAL A 22 14.79 -4.35 -19.00
CA VAL A 22 13.68 -5.14 -18.46
C VAL A 22 12.39 -4.71 -19.13
N TYR A 23 11.66 -5.70 -19.66
CA TYR A 23 10.38 -5.51 -20.32
C TYR A 23 9.25 -6.09 -19.47
N VAL A 24 8.09 -5.44 -19.48
CA VAL A 24 6.92 -5.91 -18.76
C VAL A 24 5.67 -5.82 -19.63
N SER A 25 4.81 -6.83 -19.53
CA SER A 25 3.50 -6.84 -20.18
C SER A 25 2.49 -5.99 -19.42
N ARG A 26 1.32 -5.75 -20.03
CA ARG A 26 0.21 -5.01 -19.41
C ARG A 26 -0.43 -5.72 -18.20
N CYS A 27 -0.09 -6.98 -17.92
CA CYS A 27 -0.66 -7.73 -16.79
C CYS A 27 0.39 -8.36 -15.88
N GLY A 28 1.63 -7.85 -15.92
CA GLY A 28 2.65 -8.21 -14.92
C GLY A 28 3.62 -9.34 -15.29
N SER A 29 3.55 -9.92 -16.50
CA SER A 29 4.64 -10.78 -16.98
C SER A 29 5.89 -9.94 -17.24
N VAL A 30 6.98 -10.26 -16.55
CA VAL A 30 8.28 -9.57 -16.67
C VAL A 30 9.23 -10.46 -17.49
N VAL A 31 9.84 -9.90 -18.53
CA VAL A 31 10.78 -10.59 -19.41
C VAL A 31 12.05 -9.77 -19.60
N LYS A 32 13.13 -10.46 -19.99
CA LYS A 32 14.43 -9.88 -20.26
C LYS A 32 14.53 -9.33 -21.68
N ALA A 33 15.36 -8.31 -21.85
CA ALA A 33 15.87 -7.93 -23.16
C ALA A 33 17.20 -8.61 -23.43
N GLY A 34 17.23 -9.45 -24.46
CA GLY A 34 18.46 -9.90 -25.11
C GLY A 34 19.61 -10.33 -24.19
N SER A 35 20.83 -10.22 -24.73
CA SER A 35 22.07 -10.29 -23.98
C SER A 35 22.67 -8.89 -23.91
N TYR A 36 23.44 -8.59 -22.86
CA TYR A 36 24.18 -7.33 -22.72
C TYR A 36 25.69 -7.57 -22.63
N ARG A 37 26.49 -6.61 -23.09
CA ARG A 37 27.95 -6.65 -22.98
C ARG A 37 28.39 -6.02 -21.67
N LEU A 38 29.29 -6.69 -20.98
CA LEU A 38 29.85 -6.28 -19.69
C LEU A 38 31.38 -6.26 -19.79
N TRP A 39 32.00 -5.17 -19.38
CA TRP A 39 33.46 -5.08 -19.25
C TRP A 39 33.96 -5.86 -18.02
N ASN A 40 34.94 -6.72 -18.23
CA ASN A 40 35.64 -7.42 -17.16
C ASN A 40 37.00 -6.77 -16.92
N LYS A 41 37.12 -6.10 -15.76
CA LYS A 41 38.35 -5.41 -15.35
C LYS A 41 39.56 -6.34 -15.18
N LYS A 42 39.35 -7.61 -14.82
CA LYS A 42 40.45 -8.55 -14.51
C LYS A 42 41.20 -9.01 -15.75
N ASN A 43 40.48 -9.28 -16.83
CA ASN A 43 41.05 -9.80 -18.08
C ASN A 43 40.95 -8.78 -19.23
N GLN A 44 40.58 -7.53 -18.92
CA GLN A 44 40.46 -6.42 -19.87
C GLN A 44 39.69 -6.81 -21.15
N SER A 45 38.55 -7.47 -20.99
CA SER A 45 37.75 -7.96 -22.11
C SER A 45 36.25 -7.79 -21.88
N TYR A 46 35.48 -7.78 -22.96
CA TYR A 46 34.02 -7.78 -22.89
C TYR A 46 33.47 -9.21 -22.86
N SER A 47 32.48 -9.44 -22.00
CA SER A 47 31.70 -10.68 -21.99
C SER A 47 30.24 -10.41 -22.29
N VAL A 48 29.61 -11.31 -23.04
CA VAL A 48 28.17 -11.26 -23.28
C VAL A 48 27.47 -12.00 -22.13
N ARG A 49 26.59 -11.30 -21.42
CA ARG A 49 25.82 -11.82 -20.29
C ARG A 49 24.33 -11.74 -20.58
N LYS A 50 23.56 -12.58 -19.89
CA LYS A 50 22.09 -12.53 -19.89
C LYS A 50 21.64 -12.22 -18.48
N GLU A 51 20.71 -11.30 -18.34
CA GLU A 51 20.18 -10.95 -17.03
C GLU A 51 19.41 -12.13 -16.43
N ARG A 52 19.57 -12.32 -15.12
CA ARG A 52 18.86 -13.37 -14.38
C ARG A 52 17.66 -12.74 -13.70
N ILE A 53 16.50 -12.91 -14.33
CA ILE A 53 15.22 -12.65 -13.68
C ILE A 53 14.85 -13.94 -12.98
N TYR A 54 15.06 -13.99 -11.66
CA TYR A 54 14.60 -15.12 -10.89
C TYR A 54 13.08 -15.09 -10.84
N ARG A 55 12.48 -16.26 -11.09
CA ARG A 55 11.02 -16.42 -11.11
C ARG A 55 10.42 -15.79 -9.87
N GLN A 56 9.21 -15.26 -10.07
CA GLN A 56 8.33 -14.73 -9.04
C GLN A 56 8.61 -15.44 -7.72
N SER A 57 9.10 -14.72 -6.71
CA SER A 57 8.90 -15.22 -5.36
C SER A 57 7.40 -15.18 -5.15
N THR A 58 6.77 -16.33 -5.39
CA THR A 58 5.61 -16.66 -4.59
C THR A 58 6.16 -16.79 -3.17
N ASN A 59 5.40 -16.36 -2.17
CA ASN A 59 5.37 -17.21 -0.98
C ASN A 59 5.19 -18.65 -1.53
N ARG A 60 6.21 -19.51 -1.36
CA ARG A 60 6.56 -20.65 -2.26
C ARG A 60 5.38 -21.57 -2.63
N GLY A 61 5.56 -22.32 -3.73
CA GLY A 61 4.57 -23.18 -4.37
C GLY A 61 3.78 -24.14 -3.47
N LYS A 62 2.62 -24.58 -3.98
CA LYS A 62 1.58 -25.44 -3.36
C LYS A 62 0.96 -24.93 -2.03
N ASP A 63 1.65 -24.09 -1.28
CA ASP A 63 1.19 -23.52 0.00
C ASP A 63 0.92 -22.00 -0.08
N ALA A 64 0.88 -21.42 -1.29
CA ALA A 64 0.36 -20.07 -1.52
C ALA A 64 -1.17 -19.99 -1.34
N LYS A 65 -1.81 -21.02 -0.78
CA LYS A 65 -2.92 -20.81 0.13
C LYS A 65 -2.37 -20.18 1.42
N SER A 66 -2.16 -18.87 1.43
CA SER A 66 -2.68 -18.18 2.61
C SER A 66 -4.10 -17.80 2.25
N GLU A 67 -5.04 -18.67 2.58
CA GLU A 67 -6.49 -18.44 2.58
C GLU A 67 -6.92 -17.25 3.47
N ASN A 68 -5.99 -16.36 3.90
CA ASN A 68 -6.20 -15.47 5.05
C ASN A 68 -6.02 -13.96 4.79
N THR A 69 -5.94 -13.47 3.53
CA THR A 69 -6.08 -12.01 3.29
C THR A 69 -7.12 -11.70 2.22
N ARG A 70 -8.15 -10.94 2.60
CA ARG A 70 -9.25 -10.46 1.74
C ARG A 70 -8.80 -9.83 0.41
N TYR A 71 -7.55 -9.31 0.37
CA TYR A 71 -7.01 -8.52 -0.73
C TYR A 71 -5.76 -9.13 -1.40
N GLY A 72 -5.40 -10.38 -1.08
CA GLY A 72 -4.21 -11.05 -1.61
C GLY A 72 -2.88 -10.42 -1.14
N LYS A 73 -1.79 -10.72 -1.87
CA LYS A 73 -0.42 -10.23 -1.60
C LYS A 73 0.23 -9.68 -2.87
N TYR A 74 1.18 -8.76 -2.70
CA TYR A 74 1.95 -8.21 -3.82
C TYR A 74 2.84 -9.28 -4.45
N GLN A 75 2.90 -9.29 -5.77
CA GLN A 75 3.84 -10.11 -6.53
C GLN A 75 5.19 -9.41 -6.66
N HIS A 76 6.28 -10.17 -6.53
CA HIS A 76 7.65 -9.68 -6.63
C HIS A 76 8.49 -10.48 -7.62
N VAL A 77 9.48 -9.83 -8.21
CA VAL A 77 10.54 -10.46 -9.03
C VAL A 77 11.90 -10.01 -8.52
N CYS A 78 12.90 -10.89 -8.56
CA CYS A 78 14.27 -10.54 -8.20
C CYS A 78 15.10 -10.31 -9.45
N ILE A 79 15.75 -9.14 -9.53
CA ILE A 79 16.61 -8.70 -10.62
C ILE A 79 17.89 -8.16 -9.98
N ARG A 80 19.05 -8.74 -10.31
CA ARG A 80 20.36 -8.36 -9.71
C ARG A 80 20.33 -8.28 -8.18
N ASP A 81 19.80 -9.32 -7.53
CA ASP A 81 19.68 -9.46 -6.07
C ASP A 81 18.78 -8.42 -5.39
N ARG A 82 18.03 -7.62 -6.18
CA ARG A 82 17.05 -6.67 -5.68
C ARG A 82 15.64 -7.14 -6.00
N SER A 83 14.75 -7.01 -5.03
CA SER A 83 13.34 -7.35 -5.16
C SER A 83 12.54 -6.17 -5.70
N TYR A 84 11.78 -6.39 -6.77
CA TYR A 84 10.91 -5.40 -7.40
C TYR A 84 9.45 -5.88 -7.34
N GLN A 85 8.54 -4.96 -7.01
CA GLN A 85 7.11 -5.21 -7.08
C GLN A 85 6.62 -5.19 -8.53
N VAL A 86 5.89 -6.23 -8.93
CA VAL A 86 5.42 -6.39 -10.32
C VAL A 86 4.50 -5.25 -10.74
N HIS A 87 3.54 -4.85 -9.89
CA HIS A 87 2.62 -3.75 -10.20
C HIS A 87 3.34 -2.42 -10.45
N ARG A 88 4.43 -2.14 -9.71
CA ARG A 88 5.25 -0.93 -9.96
C ARG A 88 5.97 -1.00 -11.29
N LEU A 89 6.50 -2.16 -11.68
CA LEU A 89 7.11 -2.34 -12.99
C LEU A 89 6.09 -2.11 -14.10
N VAL A 90 4.87 -2.63 -13.96
CA VAL A 90 3.77 -2.40 -14.90
C VAL A 90 3.45 -0.91 -15.01
N ALA A 91 3.24 -0.24 -13.87
CA ALA A 91 2.92 1.19 -13.86
C ALA A 91 4.02 2.04 -14.49
N LEU A 92 5.30 1.77 -14.18
CA LEU A 92 6.45 2.47 -14.77
C LEU A 92 6.50 2.36 -16.29
N ALA A 93 6.15 1.19 -16.84
CA ALA A 93 6.19 0.98 -18.29
C ALA A 93 4.96 1.58 -19.00
N TRP A 94 3.77 1.43 -18.42
CA TRP A 94 2.50 1.60 -19.14
C TRP A 94 1.68 2.81 -18.73
N ILE A 95 1.95 3.41 -17.57
CA ILE A 95 1.14 4.51 -17.01
C ILE A 95 2.03 5.75 -16.84
N PRO A 96 1.78 6.83 -17.60
CA PRO A 96 2.48 8.10 -17.40
C PRO A 96 2.33 8.58 -15.95
N ASN A 97 3.39 9.17 -15.41
CA ASN A 97 3.40 9.76 -14.07
C ASN A 97 3.87 11.23 -14.14
N PRO A 98 3.09 12.12 -14.79
CA PRO A 98 3.50 13.52 -14.97
C PRO A 98 3.70 14.25 -13.64
N ASP A 99 2.92 13.88 -12.62
CA ASP A 99 2.95 14.49 -11.28
C ASP A 99 4.03 13.87 -10.36
N ASN A 100 4.83 12.93 -10.87
CA ASN A 100 5.86 12.21 -10.13
C ASN A 100 5.37 11.62 -8.80
N LYS A 101 4.14 11.09 -8.79
CA LYS A 101 3.52 10.48 -7.63
C LYS A 101 4.32 9.24 -7.18
N PRO A 102 4.57 9.06 -5.87
CA PRO A 102 5.54 8.07 -5.40
C PRO A 102 5.01 6.64 -5.29
N GLN A 103 3.68 6.43 -5.23
CA GLN A 103 3.07 5.13 -4.96
C GLN A 103 2.17 4.69 -6.11
N VAL A 104 1.98 3.38 -6.23
CA VAL A 104 1.02 2.78 -7.17
C VAL A 104 -0.07 2.10 -6.35
N ASN A 105 -1.32 2.44 -6.63
CA ASN A 105 -2.50 1.85 -6.00
C ASN A 105 -3.12 0.77 -6.88
N HIS A 106 -3.78 -0.21 -6.25
CA HIS A 106 -4.68 -1.15 -6.90
C HIS A 106 -6.11 -0.65 -6.71
N ILE A 107 -6.76 -0.24 -7.79
CA ILE A 107 -8.09 0.41 -7.74
C ILE A 107 -9.12 -0.49 -7.07
N ASN A 108 -9.13 -1.79 -7.40
CA ASN A 108 -10.01 -2.78 -6.77
C ASN A 108 -9.52 -3.33 -5.41
N GLY A 109 -8.36 -2.88 -4.92
CA GLY A 109 -7.72 -3.36 -3.70
C GLY A 109 -7.03 -4.74 -3.81
N MET A 110 -7.18 -5.46 -4.92
CA MET A 110 -6.63 -6.80 -5.12
C MET A 110 -5.16 -6.71 -5.54
N LYS A 111 -4.25 -7.00 -4.60
CA LYS A 111 -2.79 -6.88 -4.78
C LYS A 111 -2.19 -7.83 -5.81
N SER A 112 -2.94 -8.86 -6.19
CA SER A 112 -2.58 -9.83 -7.24
C SER A 112 -2.98 -9.40 -8.64
N ASP A 113 -3.89 -8.43 -8.79
CA ASP A 113 -4.39 -7.96 -10.08
C ASP A 113 -3.52 -6.83 -10.63
N ASN A 114 -2.48 -7.21 -11.38
CA ASN A 114 -1.47 -6.30 -11.92
C ASN A 114 -1.80 -5.80 -13.34
N ARG A 115 -3.07 -5.83 -13.75
CA ARG A 115 -3.50 -5.27 -15.04
C ARG A 115 -3.38 -3.75 -15.02
N VAL A 116 -2.89 -3.15 -16.10
CA VAL A 116 -2.70 -1.69 -16.23
C VAL A 116 -3.96 -0.92 -15.85
N GLU A 117 -5.13 -1.38 -16.29
CA GLU A 117 -6.43 -0.76 -16.00
C GLU A 117 -6.82 -0.78 -14.51
N ASN A 118 -6.17 -1.60 -13.68
CA ASN A 118 -6.39 -1.68 -12.24
C ASN A 118 -5.35 -0.89 -11.43
N LEU A 119 -4.38 -0.24 -12.08
CA LEU A 119 -3.29 0.44 -11.42
C LEU A 119 -3.35 1.95 -11.68
N GLU A 120 -2.98 2.74 -10.68
CA GLU A 120 -2.88 4.19 -10.79
C GLU A 120 -1.75 4.74 -9.91
N TRP A 121 -1.15 5.84 -10.34
CA TRP A 121 -0.18 6.56 -9.52
C TRP A 121 -0.88 7.44 -8.50
N VAL A 122 -0.48 7.33 -7.23
CA VAL A 122 -1.09 8.05 -6.10
C VAL A 122 -0.03 8.59 -5.15
N THR A 123 -0.41 9.63 -4.42
CA THR A 123 0.24 10.08 -3.20
C THR A 123 -0.15 9.17 -2.03
N ASN A 124 0.62 9.25 -0.93
CA ASN A 124 0.30 8.53 0.30
C ASN A 124 -1.09 8.92 0.84
N LEU A 125 -1.46 10.20 0.77
CA LEU A 125 -2.75 10.68 1.25
C LEU A 125 -3.91 10.10 0.43
N GLU A 126 -3.83 10.14 -0.91
CA GLU A 126 -4.83 9.56 -1.80
C GLU A 126 -4.99 8.05 -1.55
N ASN A 127 -3.88 7.32 -1.40
CA ASN A 127 -3.91 5.88 -1.14
C ASN A 127 -4.61 5.51 0.18
N ARG A 128 -4.35 6.29 1.24
CA ARG A 128 -5.02 6.11 2.54
C ARG A 128 -6.52 6.41 2.45
N ARG A 129 -6.90 7.49 1.75
CA ARG A 129 -8.32 7.84 1.52
C ARG A 129 -9.04 6.76 0.73
N HIS A 130 -8.46 6.31 -0.39
CA HIS A 130 -9.01 5.22 -1.20
C HIS A 130 -9.27 3.96 -0.37
N SER A 131 -8.30 3.59 0.48
CA SER A 131 -8.45 2.47 1.39
C SER A 131 -9.64 2.67 2.35
N GLY A 132 -9.73 3.81 3.03
CA GLY A 132 -10.83 4.10 3.96
C GLY A 132 -12.21 4.17 3.30
N GLU A 133 -12.32 4.89 2.19
CA GLU A 133 -13.61 5.23 1.55
C GLU A 133 -14.16 4.11 0.64
N LYS A 134 -13.27 3.37 -0.03
CA LYS A 134 -13.68 2.35 -1.02
C LYS A 134 -13.46 0.92 -0.54
N LEU A 135 -12.44 0.67 0.28
CA LEU A 135 -12.11 -0.70 0.72
C LEU A 135 -12.58 -1.00 2.16
N PHE A 136 -12.63 0.01 3.04
CA PHE A 136 -12.95 -0.13 4.46
C PHE A 136 -14.15 0.73 4.89
N ARG A 137 -15.25 0.70 4.12
CA ARG A 137 -16.47 1.48 4.40
C ARG A 137 -17.10 1.28 5.79
N ASN A 138 -16.73 0.20 6.50
CA ASN A 138 -17.25 -0.14 7.82
C ASN A 138 -16.12 -0.13 8.85
N ILE A 139 -15.42 1.00 9.03
CA ILE A 139 -14.57 1.17 10.20
C ILE A 139 -15.51 1.21 11.41
N PRO A 140 -15.44 0.23 12.33
CA PRO A 140 -16.29 0.26 13.52
C PRO A 140 -16.01 1.55 14.30
N HIS A 141 -17.08 2.23 14.73
CA HIS A 141 -17.02 3.45 15.51
C HIS A 141 -17.99 3.38 16.70
N GLY A 142 -17.75 4.20 17.72
CA GLY A 142 -18.59 4.20 18.93
C GLY A 142 -18.66 2.80 19.55
N GLU A 143 -19.86 2.33 19.83
CA GLU A 143 -20.13 1.03 20.46
C GLU A 143 -19.77 -0.18 19.59
N GLN A 144 -19.54 0.01 18.28
CA GLN A 144 -19.09 -1.06 17.39
C GLN A 144 -17.61 -1.41 17.60
N VAL A 145 -16.85 -0.54 18.28
CA VAL A 145 -15.45 -0.81 18.63
C VAL A 145 -15.42 -1.71 19.87
N GLY A 146 -14.79 -2.89 19.77
CA GLY A 146 -14.77 -3.86 20.88
C GLY A 146 -14.08 -3.38 22.17
N THR A 147 -13.37 -2.25 22.13
CA THR A 147 -12.75 -1.59 23.29
C THR A 147 -13.53 -0.35 23.77
N ALA A 148 -14.70 -0.08 23.21
CA ALA A 148 -15.51 1.07 23.61
C ALA A 148 -16.02 0.90 25.04
N LYS A 149 -15.79 1.91 25.87
CA LYS A 149 -16.27 1.95 27.26
C LYS A 149 -17.65 2.57 27.41
N LEU A 150 -18.11 3.28 26.38
CA LEU A 150 -19.39 3.98 26.35
C LEU A 150 -20.25 3.36 25.24
N THR A 151 -21.55 3.36 25.45
CA THR A 151 -22.58 3.03 24.46
C THR A 151 -23.24 4.31 23.94
N ALA A 152 -24.04 4.20 22.87
CA ALA A 152 -24.81 5.35 22.40
C ALA A 152 -25.76 5.90 23.47
N LYS A 153 -26.32 5.03 24.32
CA LYS A 153 -27.19 5.42 25.44
C LYS A 153 -26.43 6.22 26.50
N ASP A 154 -25.24 5.77 26.88
CA ASP A 154 -24.40 6.48 27.85
C ASP A 154 -24.04 7.89 27.37
N VAL A 155 -23.76 8.04 26.07
CA VAL A 155 -23.43 9.35 25.48
C VAL A 155 -24.64 10.30 25.48
N ILE A 156 -25.85 9.79 25.20
CA ILE A 156 -27.09 10.57 25.29
C ILE A 156 -27.30 11.03 26.74
N GLU A 157 -27.11 10.13 27.70
CA GLU A 157 -27.24 10.44 29.13
C GLU A 157 -26.21 11.48 29.60
N ILE A 158 -24.94 11.32 29.21
CA ILE A 158 -23.87 12.29 29.47
C ILE A 158 -24.25 13.66 28.90
N ARG A 159 -24.73 13.73 27.65
CA ARG A 159 -25.14 14.99 27.01
C ARG A 159 -26.33 15.63 27.72
N GLU A 160 -27.29 14.85 28.20
CA GLU A 160 -28.43 15.38 28.96
C GLU A 160 -27.98 15.98 30.29
N ARG A 161 -27.17 15.25 31.07
CA ARG A 161 -26.64 15.73 32.35
C ARG A 161 -25.74 16.96 32.19
N LEU A 162 -25.04 17.09 31.07
CA LEU A 162 -24.22 18.26 30.75
C LEU A 162 -25.03 19.54 30.50
N LYS A 163 -26.36 19.46 30.28
CA LYS A 163 -27.23 20.63 30.14
C LYS A 163 -27.42 21.40 31.45
N THR A 164 -27.26 20.74 32.60
CA THR A 164 -27.34 21.33 33.93
C THR A 164 -25.98 21.25 34.64
N PRO A 165 -25.00 22.09 34.24
CA PRO A 165 -23.62 21.95 34.69
C PRO A 165 -23.40 22.41 36.13
N TYR A 166 -22.55 21.69 36.87
CA TYR A 166 -21.95 22.16 38.12
C TYR A 166 -20.43 21.99 38.08
N LYS A 167 -19.73 22.66 39.00
CA LYS A 167 -18.26 22.62 39.08
C LYS A 167 -17.80 21.22 39.50
N GLY A 168 -17.10 20.52 38.60
CA GLY A 168 -16.62 19.15 38.84
C GLY A 168 -17.36 18.07 38.07
N LEU A 169 -18.53 18.39 37.49
CA LEU A 169 -19.39 17.43 36.78
C LEU A 169 -18.63 16.56 35.76
N CYS A 170 -17.73 17.13 34.95
CA CYS A 170 -16.98 16.33 33.97
C CYS A 170 -16.06 15.27 34.60
N ARG A 171 -15.54 15.50 35.83
CA ARG A 171 -14.74 14.51 36.56
C ARG A 171 -15.62 13.44 37.17
N ASP A 172 -16.78 13.84 37.70
CA ASP A 172 -17.73 12.91 38.32
C ASP A 172 -18.32 11.97 37.27
N LEU A 173 -18.78 12.50 36.13
CA LEU A 173 -19.23 11.70 34.98
C LEU A 173 -18.12 10.79 34.46
N ALA A 174 -16.88 11.27 34.43
CA ALA A 174 -15.76 10.45 34.00
C ALA A 174 -15.51 9.26 34.94
N ALA A 175 -15.59 9.47 36.26
CA ALA A 175 -15.48 8.41 37.24
C ALA A 175 -16.65 7.42 37.16
N GLU A 176 -17.88 7.92 37.01
CA GLU A 176 -19.11 7.12 36.90
C GLU A 176 -19.08 6.19 35.67
N PHE A 177 -18.70 6.73 34.51
CA PHE A 177 -18.65 5.97 33.26
C PHE A 177 -17.28 5.31 32.98
N GLY A 178 -16.34 5.35 33.94
CA GLY A 178 -15.04 4.69 33.82
C GLY A 178 -14.13 5.21 32.69
N VAL A 179 -14.31 6.48 32.29
CA VAL A 179 -13.55 7.17 31.24
C VAL A 179 -12.68 8.28 31.83
N VAL A 180 -11.78 8.85 31.02
CA VAL A 180 -11.00 10.02 31.44
C VAL A 180 -11.83 11.31 31.27
N ALA A 181 -11.62 12.30 32.13
CA ALA A 181 -12.35 13.58 32.09
C ALA A 181 -12.25 14.31 30.74
N SER A 182 -11.15 14.10 30.01
CA SER A 182 -10.98 14.58 28.63
C SER A 182 -12.01 13.98 27.67
N THR A 183 -12.40 12.72 27.84
CA THR A 183 -13.44 12.07 27.01
C THR A 183 -14.79 12.76 27.18
N ILE A 184 -15.19 13.08 28.41
CA ILE A 184 -16.44 13.84 28.67
C ILE A 184 -16.36 15.25 28.06
N THR A 185 -15.19 15.89 28.14
CA THR A 185 -14.95 17.20 27.51
C THR A 185 -15.10 17.13 25.98
N TRP A 186 -14.56 16.09 25.34
CA TRP A 186 -14.72 15.91 23.90
C TRP A 186 -16.15 15.57 23.49
N ILE A 187 -16.90 14.82 24.31
CA ILE A 187 -18.34 14.57 24.09
C ILE A 187 -19.11 15.89 24.16
N LYS A 188 -18.80 16.73 25.16
CA LYS A 188 -19.39 18.07 25.32
C LYS A 188 -19.11 18.97 24.10
N GLN A 189 -17.91 18.91 23.55
CA GLN A 189 -17.50 19.69 22.38
C GLN A 189 -18.00 19.11 21.06
N GLY A 190 -18.61 17.91 21.06
CA GLY A 190 -19.03 17.22 19.84
C GLY A 190 -17.86 16.70 18.99
N GLU A 191 -16.67 16.57 19.55
CA GLU A 191 -15.47 16.11 18.83
C GLU A 191 -15.44 14.59 18.67
N VAL A 192 -16.09 13.88 19.58
CA VAL A 192 -16.25 12.41 19.56
C VAL A 192 -17.73 12.05 19.56
N TRP A 193 -18.05 10.82 19.15
CA TRP A 193 -19.44 10.34 19.07
C TRP A 193 -20.36 11.21 18.20
N LYS A 194 -19.84 11.75 17.09
CA LYS A 194 -20.57 12.64 16.15
C LYS A 194 -21.83 12.01 15.49
N HIS A 195 -21.94 10.69 15.54
CA HIS A 195 -23.04 9.92 14.95
C HIS A 195 -24.22 9.69 15.93
N VAL A 196 -23.99 9.98 17.22
CA VAL A 196 -25.00 10.02 18.28
C VAL A 196 -25.31 11.48 18.54
#